data_AF-A0ABD3G100-F1
#
_entry.id   AF-A0ABD3G100-F1
#
_cell.length_a   1.000
_cell.length_b   1.000
_cell.length_c   1.000
_cell.angle_alpha   90.00
_cell.angle_beta   90.00
_cell.angle_gamma   90.00
#
_symmetry.space_group_name_H-M   'P 1'
#
loop_
_entity.id
_entity.type
_entity.pdbx_description
1 polymer ?
#
loop_
_entity_poly.entity_id
_entity_poly.type
_entity_poly.pdbx_seq_one_letter_code
_entity_poly.pdbx_strand_id
1 'polypeptide(L)'
;MVKQNQVSSHEYASQRRMAKVETCISRFLTADRKLIAAWAFAGLIPYVLMLRTYVNFVTPHKITENLVVQPGAIKEMTNLAEACPLEGFELGQVWWNAQITHYYNTKQGPLCHFVVPQYNIHGNILVGKSKTEAYDTTPSSCQEDSYPVAMYLYHGSFGYFSFYQEQVGTYCALDDTAYVVSHGLGTYDMNGPVLVEDTGSTDYRQSYWYGITGLIWVIYRGLVLRRSYILCKRYGRRCSAVGVKLRRKEAVVFVHEQLRLTAHDTTLIHRVALLYLLVEGLMGDLFLIVANNGFLAKIQYVSLGYNLSGLLLLAFEIIESTKWLKERTRVFVKRLLFCYEASLLGEIVGAALQQQFLTLLNGSRALKRSNSVNLTVSHYVWSIAGHCIFVFSVIGFIIFVRALWAVIYVWWQHRTWSIFSALCSIDTVLGKRTKMTMLGGYRWHEDDLYYKPSALKAFGLLKTEENGTEYLVLRKLHWLTVPRSDLFIIGTIARESVRPCSERPCMGLASFWDRRLGGHRDAGDGHGALFHARIKVAPGPEVMNVLPSS
;
A
#
# COMPACT_ATOMS: atom_id res chain seq x y z
N MET A 1 -54.55 -25.34 -13.93
CA MET A 1 -53.33 -26.16 -14.17
C MET A 1 -52.43 -25.67 -15.32
N VAL A 2 -52.94 -25.01 -16.38
CA VAL A 2 -52.11 -24.62 -17.55
C VAL A 2 -51.12 -23.45 -17.27
N LYS A 3 -51.47 -22.51 -16.39
CA LYS A 3 -50.62 -21.33 -16.08
C LYS A 3 -49.36 -21.66 -15.25
N GLN A 4 -49.39 -22.71 -14.44
CA GLN A 4 -48.30 -23.08 -13.52
C GLN A 4 -47.16 -23.81 -14.27
N ASN A 5 -47.49 -24.57 -15.32
CA ASN A 5 -46.52 -25.24 -16.18
C ASN A 5 -45.75 -24.26 -17.08
N GLN A 6 -46.37 -23.15 -17.50
CA GLN A 6 -45.67 -22.13 -18.31
C GLN A 6 -44.61 -21.38 -17.50
N VAL A 7 -44.90 -21.00 -16.25
CA VAL A 7 -43.93 -20.30 -15.37
C VAL A 7 -42.74 -21.19 -15.03
N SER A 8 -42.97 -22.47 -14.71
CA SER A 8 -41.92 -23.45 -14.47
C SER A 8 -41.02 -23.68 -15.69
N SER A 9 -41.60 -23.71 -16.91
CA SER A 9 -40.84 -23.85 -18.15
C SER A 9 -39.94 -22.64 -18.46
N HIS A 10 -40.40 -21.44 -18.10
CA HIS A 10 -39.68 -20.18 -18.34
C HIS A 10 -38.52 -20.00 -17.35
N GLU A 11 -38.69 -20.40 -16.09
CA GLU A 11 -37.60 -20.46 -15.10
C GLU A 11 -36.55 -21.51 -15.46
N TYR A 12 -36.96 -22.70 -15.91
CA TYR A 12 -36.03 -23.75 -16.38
C TYR A 12 -35.24 -23.31 -17.62
N ALA A 13 -35.89 -22.61 -18.56
CA ALA A 13 -35.23 -22.06 -19.74
C ALA A 13 -34.27 -20.91 -19.40
N SER A 14 -34.63 -20.07 -18.42
CA SER A 14 -33.77 -19.00 -17.89
C SER A 14 -32.54 -19.56 -17.17
N GLN A 15 -32.72 -20.55 -16.31
CA GLN A 15 -31.61 -21.27 -15.65
C GLN A 15 -30.71 -21.98 -16.65
N ARG A 16 -31.26 -22.62 -17.70
CA ARG A 16 -30.46 -23.22 -18.79
C ARG A 16 -29.70 -22.18 -19.61
N ARG A 17 -30.28 -21.01 -19.87
CA ARG A 17 -29.58 -19.91 -20.57
C ARG A 17 -28.48 -19.31 -19.70
N MET A 18 -28.74 -19.07 -18.42
CA MET A 18 -27.72 -18.65 -17.44
C MET A 18 -26.59 -19.68 -17.34
N ALA A 19 -26.91 -20.97 -17.21
CA ALA A 19 -25.93 -22.05 -17.19
C ALA A 19 -25.14 -22.18 -18.51
N LYS A 20 -25.79 -21.96 -19.67
CA LYS A 20 -25.12 -21.91 -21.00
C LYS A 20 -24.21 -20.69 -21.16
N VAL A 21 -24.63 -19.52 -20.68
CA VAL A 21 -23.84 -18.29 -20.68
C VAL A 21 -22.66 -18.44 -19.72
N GLU A 22 -22.87 -19.03 -18.55
CA GLU A 22 -21.82 -19.31 -17.56
C GLU A 22 -20.82 -20.36 -18.07
N THR A 23 -21.28 -21.40 -18.77
CA THR A 23 -20.38 -22.35 -19.45
C THR A 23 -19.64 -21.69 -20.63
N CYS A 24 -20.29 -20.83 -21.42
CA CYS A 24 -19.65 -20.10 -22.52
C CYS A 24 -18.58 -19.12 -21.99
N ILE A 25 -18.88 -18.34 -20.96
CA ILE A 25 -17.94 -17.43 -20.27
C ILE A 25 -16.79 -18.23 -19.63
N SER A 26 -17.07 -19.39 -19.03
CA SER A 26 -16.02 -20.26 -18.47
C SER A 26 -15.09 -20.84 -19.55
N ARG A 27 -15.62 -21.04 -20.77
CA ARG A 27 -14.90 -21.57 -21.94
C ARG A 27 -14.03 -20.49 -22.60
N PHE A 28 -14.40 -19.21 -22.47
CA PHE A 28 -13.60 -18.08 -22.97
C PHE A 28 -12.55 -17.54 -21.97
N LEU A 29 -12.65 -17.85 -20.67
CA LEU A 29 -11.69 -17.39 -19.65
C LEU A 29 -10.65 -18.47 -19.32
N THR A 30 -9.67 -18.61 -20.22
CA THR A 30 -8.46 -19.42 -19.98
C THR A 30 -7.70 -18.95 -18.73
N ALA A 31 -6.87 -19.82 -18.15
CA ALA A 31 -6.02 -19.47 -17.01
C ALA A 31 -5.15 -18.23 -17.30
N ASP A 32 -4.60 -18.15 -18.51
CA ASP A 32 -3.85 -17.00 -19.01
C ASP A 32 -4.65 -15.70 -18.90
N ARG A 33 -5.87 -15.65 -19.46
CA ARG A 33 -6.71 -14.44 -19.46
C ARG A 33 -7.06 -13.99 -18.04
N LYS A 34 -7.36 -14.92 -17.14
CA LYS A 34 -7.66 -14.61 -15.72
C LYS A 34 -6.46 -14.01 -15.00
N LEU A 35 -5.27 -14.57 -15.21
CA LEU A 35 -4.03 -14.08 -14.60
C LEU A 35 -3.66 -12.69 -15.14
N ILE A 36 -3.75 -12.48 -16.45
CA ILE A 36 -3.45 -11.17 -17.05
C ILE A 36 -4.46 -10.10 -16.62
N ALA A 37 -5.76 -10.44 -16.54
CA ALA A 37 -6.76 -9.52 -16.03
C ALA A 37 -6.47 -9.14 -14.57
N ALA A 38 -6.21 -10.13 -13.70
CA ALA A 38 -5.86 -9.88 -12.31
C ALA A 38 -4.56 -9.05 -12.18
N TRP A 39 -3.55 -9.31 -13.01
CA TRP A 39 -2.32 -8.52 -13.07
C TRP A 39 -2.56 -7.07 -13.50
N ALA A 40 -3.44 -6.84 -14.46
CA ALA A 40 -3.79 -5.49 -14.89
C ALA A 40 -4.45 -4.69 -13.75
N PHE A 41 -5.42 -5.30 -13.05
CA PHE A 41 -6.12 -4.64 -11.94
C PHE A 41 -5.24 -4.43 -10.71
N ALA A 42 -4.49 -5.45 -10.27
CA ALA A 42 -3.72 -5.40 -9.03
C ALA A 42 -2.32 -4.76 -9.19
N GLY A 43 -1.85 -4.60 -10.42
CA GLY A 43 -0.50 -4.13 -10.74
C GLY A 43 -0.47 -2.93 -11.68
N LEU A 44 -0.98 -3.08 -12.91
CA LEU A 44 -0.84 -2.06 -13.96
C LEU A 44 -1.62 -0.77 -13.64
N ILE A 45 -2.87 -0.87 -13.20
CA ILE A 45 -3.68 0.32 -12.86
C ILE A 45 -3.03 1.13 -11.72
N PRO A 46 -2.67 0.54 -10.56
CA PRO A 46 -1.93 1.27 -9.53
C PRO A 46 -0.62 1.87 -10.02
N TYR A 47 0.10 1.19 -10.92
CA TYR A 47 1.34 1.71 -11.49
C TYR A 47 1.11 2.96 -12.35
N VAL A 48 0.05 2.98 -13.17
CA VAL A 48 -0.31 4.16 -13.99
C VAL A 48 -0.72 5.33 -13.10
N LEU A 49 -1.46 5.08 -12.02
CA LEU A 49 -1.81 6.12 -11.04
C LEU A 49 -0.56 6.71 -10.40
N MET A 50 0.36 5.87 -9.93
CA MET A 50 1.64 6.30 -9.35
C MET A 50 2.51 7.06 -10.36
N LEU A 51 2.53 6.66 -11.63
CA LEU A 51 3.25 7.39 -12.69
C LEU A 51 2.66 8.79 -12.91
N ARG A 52 1.32 8.89 -12.92
CA ARG A 52 0.64 10.19 -12.98
C ARG A 52 1.00 11.07 -11.79
N THR A 53 0.99 10.51 -10.58
CA THR A 53 1.41 11.20 -9.35
C THR A 53 2.83 11.74 -9.48
N TYR A 54 3.77 10.90 -9.92
CA TYR A 54 5.16 11.30 -10.13
C TYR A 54 5.30 12.45 -11.14
N VAL A 55 4.63 12.34 -12.30
CA VAL A 55 4.67 13.38 -13.34
C VAL A 55 4.13 14.71 -12.82
N ASN A 56 3.01 14.71 -12.09
CA ASN A 56 2.44 15.93 -11.53
C ASN A 56 3.40 16.64 -10.56
N PHE A 57 4.14 15.89 -9.76
CA PHE A 57 5.01 16.46 -8.72
C PHE A 57 6.43 16.77 -9.18
N VAL A 58 6.93 16.11 -10.22
CA VAL A 58 8.25 16.41 -10.82
C VAL A 58 8.18 17.59 -11.79
N THR A 59 7.00 17.92 -12.31
CA THR A 59 6.84 19.03 -13.24
C THR A 59 7.13 20.35 -12.51
N PRO A 60 7.96 21.25 -13.09
CA PRO A 60 8.20 22.57 -12.51
C PRO A 60 6.90 23.35 -12.32
N HIS A 61 6.78 24.02 -11.17
CA HIS A 61 5.63 24.85 -10.84
C HIS A 61 6.04 26.30 -10.62
N LYS A 62 5.06 27.20 -10.66
CA LYS A 62 5.23 28.64 -10.38
C LYS A 62 4.14 29.06 -9.39
N ILE A 63 4.51 29.86 -8.40
CA ILE A 63 3.58 30.40 -7.42
C ILE A 63 2.87 31.61 -8.05
N THR A 64 1.55 31.70 -7.89
CA THR A 64 0.79 32.87 -8.30
C THR A 64 1.36 34.15 -7.67
N GLU A 65 1.61 35.18 -8.48
CA GLU A 65 2.38 36.37 -8.08
C GLU A 65 1.79 37.11 -6.87
N ASN A 66 0.46 37.11 -6.72
CA ASN A 66 -0.23 37.74 -5.59
C ASN A 66 -0.02 37.01 -4.26
N LEU A 67 0.50 35.78 -4.28
CA LEU A 67 0.82 34.99 -3.09
C LEU A 67 2.30 35.08 -2.69
N VAL A 68 3.12 35.73 -3.52
CA VAL A 68 4.54 35.95 -3.26
C VAL A 68 4.71 37.26 -2.48
N VAL A 69 5.53 37.23 -1.44
CA VAL A 69 5.85 38.42 -0.65
C VAL A 69 6.68 39.38 -1.51
N GLN A 70 6.25 40.63 -1.62
CA GLN A 70 6.97 41.63 -2.41
C GLN A 70 8.31 42.02 -1.75
N PRO A 71 9.37 42.26 -2.54
CA PRO A 71 10.65 42.71 -1.99
C PRO A 71 10.49 43.98 -1.13
N GLY A 72 11.01 43.94 0.09
CA GLY A 72 10.94 45.07 1.04
C GLY A 72 9.65 45.16 1.86
N ALA A 73 8.72 44.21 1.72
CA ALA A 73 7.55 44.14 2.60
C ALA A 73 7.96 43.86 4.06
N ILE A 74 7.32 44.55 5.01
CA ILE A 74 7.61 44.42 6.44
C ILE A 74 6.78 43.27 7.02
N LYS A 75 7.43 42.41 7.81
CA LYS A 75 6.80 41.30 8.55
C LYS A 75 6.07 41.86 9.76
N GLU A 76 4.75 41.72 9.80
CA GLU A 76 3.88 42.19 10.89
C GLU A 76 3.36 41.02 11.73
N MET A 77 3.42 41.18 13.06
CA MET A 77 3.04 40.14 14.04
C MET A 77 1.96 40.62 15.03
N THR A 78 1.48 41.85 14.89
CA THR A 78 0.47 42.47 15.75
C THR A 78 -0.91 42.43 15.11
N ASN A 79 -1.98 42.33 15.91
CA ASN A 79 -3.38 42.29 15.46
C ASN A 79 -3.69 41.17 14.45
N LEU A 80 -3.06 40.00 14.61
CA LEU A 80 -3.22 38.86 13.71
C LEU A 80 -4.67 38.42 13.54
N ALA A 81 -5.46 38.41 14.61
CA ALA A 81 -6.86 37.97 14.58
C ALA A 81 -7.75 38.90 13.73
N GLU A 82 -7.43 40.19 13.67
CA GLU A 82 -8.19 41.16 12.86
C GLU A 82 -7.72 41.16 11.41
N ALA A 83 -6.40 41.10 11.18
CA ALA A 83 -5.83 41.12 9.84
C ALA A 83 -6.01 39.80 9.08
N CYS A 84 -5.99 38.68 9.80
CA CYS A 84 -5.95 37.31 9.28
C CYS A 84 -6.80 36.38 10.15
N PRO A 85 -8.15 36.43 10.05
CA PRO A 85 -9.05 35.71 10.94
C PRO A 85 -9.10 34.18 10.75
N LEU A 86 -8.37 33.61 9.79
CA LEU A 86 -8.40 32.18 9.45
C LEU A 86 -8.13 31.23 10.64
N GLU A 87 -9.08 30.35 10.96
CA GLU A 87 -8.89 29.26 11.94
C GLU A 87 -8.49 27.91 11.29
N GLY A 88 -8.86 27.70 10.04
CA GLY A 88 -8.63 26.42 9.36
C GLY A 88 -9.13 26.42 7.93
N PHE A 89 -8.89 25.32 7.24
CA PHE A 89 -9.36 25.14 5.88
C PHE A 89 -9.85 23.71 5.62
N GLU A 90 -10.86 23.60 4.78
CA GLU A 90 -11.34 22.32 4.25
C GLU A 90 -10.75 22.09 2.86
N LEU A 91 -10.06 20.97 2.69
CA LEU A 91 -9.43 20.57 1.44
C LEU A 91 -9.58 19.06 1.25
N GLY A 92 -10.16 18.65 0.12
CA GLY A 92 -10.43 17.24 -0.17
C GLY A 92 -11.42 16.58 0.80
N GLN A 93 -12.37 17.37 1.34
CA GLN A 93 -13.34 16.98 2.39
C GLN A 93 -12.68 16.61 3.73
N VAL A 94 -11.48 17.14 3.98
CA VAL A 94 -10.74 16.97 5.23
C VAL A 94 -10.52 18.35 5.84
N TRP A 95 -10.83 18.46 7.13
CA TRP A 95 -10.52 19.65 7.93
C TRP A 95 -9.03 19.69 8.29
N TRP A 96 -8.38 20.83 8.07
CA TRP A 96 -7.01 21.11 8.45
C TRP A 96 -6.94 22.32 9.38
N ASN A 97 -6.29 22.16 10.52
CA ASN A 97 -6.07 23.27 11.44
C ASN A 97 -5.06 24.24 10.84
N ALA A 98 -5.39 25.53 10.77
CA ALA A 98 -4.44 26.54 10.35
C ALA A 98 -4.08 27.43 11.54
N GLN A 99 -2.87 27.97 11.54
CA GLN A 99 -2.49 29.00 12.47
C GLN A 99 -1.70 30.08 11.77
N ILE A 100 -2.15 31.32 11.91
CA ILE A 100 -1.44 32.49 11.42
C ILE A 100 -0.27 32.80 12.36
N THR A 101 0.89 33.08 11.76
CA THR A 101 2.10 33.46 12.50
C THR A 101 2.48 34.92 12.28
N HIS A 102 2.28 35.42 11.07
CA HIS A 102 2.58 36.79 10.66
C HIS A 102 1.86 37.12 9.36
N TYR A 103 1.88 38.38 8.95
CA TYR A 103 1.41 38.81 7.64
C TYR A 103 2.28 39.91 7.05
N TYR A 104 2.06 40.17 5.77
CA TYR A 104 2.68 41.25 5.03
C TYR A 104 1.59 42.13 4.42
N ASN A 105 1.73 43.43 4.56
CA ASN A 105 0.83 44.37 3.90
C ASN A 105 1.17 44.47 2.41
N THR A 106 0.25 44.00 1.55
CA THR A 106 0.40 44.05 0.09
C THR A 106 -0.67 44.94 -0.54
N LYS A 107 -0.53 45.24 -1.84
CA LYS A 107 -1.52 46.05 -2.57
C LYS A 107 -2.89 45.38 -2.63
N GLN A 108 -2.95 44.04 -2.68
CA GLN A 108 -4.21 43.29 -2.74
C GLN A 108 -4.87 43.12 -1.36
N GLY A 109 -4.11 43.21 -0.27
CA GLY A 109 -4.58 43.00 1.09
C GLY A 109 -3.48 42.43 2.00
N PRO A 110 -3.82 42.07 3.25
CA PRO A 110 -2.89 41.34 4.11
C PRO A 110 -2.62 39.96 3.51
N LEU A 111 -1.36 39.69 3.18
CA LEU A 111 -0.88 38.36 2.79
C LEU A 111 -0.44 37.63 4.05
N CYS A 112 -1.25 36.70 4.51
CA CYS A 112 -1.08 36.04 5.79
C CYS A 112 -0.25 34.77 5.63
N HIS A 113 0.76 34.58 6.47
CA HIS A 113 1.51 33.33 6.54
C HIS A 113 0.87 32.40 7.58
N PHE A 114 0.50 31.20 7.14
CA PHE A 114 -0.10 30.18 7.99
C PHE A 114 0.77 28.94 8.06
N VAL A 115 0.62 28.23 9.17
CA VAL A 115 1.25 26.93 9.41
C VAL A 115 0.20 25.90 9.78
N VAL A 116 0.44 24.64 9.41
CA VAL A 116 -0.23 23.48 10.01
C VAL A 116 0.82 22.71 10.81
N PRO A 117 0.95 23.00 12.11
CA PRO A 117 2.04 22.49 12.95
C PRO A 117 2.22 20.98 12.92
N GLN A 118 1.11 20.24 12.88
CA GLN A 118 1.10 18.78 12.98
C GLN A 118 1.64 18.10 11.72
N TYR A 119 1.76 18.85 10.62
CA TYR A 119 2.11 18.31 9.31
C TYR A 119 3.29 19.05 8.65
N ASN A 120 3.97 19.99 9.34
CA ASN A 120 5.06 20.79 8.75
C ASN A 120 4.62 21.43 7.42
N ILE A 121 3.41 21.97 7.41
CA ILE A 121 2.85 22.74 6.31
C ILE A 121 3.07 24.21 6.59
N HIS A 122 3.53 24.93 5.58
CA HIS A 122 3.74 26.38 5.61
C HIS A 122 3.23 26.96 4.31
N GLY A 123 2.67 28.16 4.34
CA GLY A 123 2.08 28.73 3.16
C GLY A 123 1.59 30.14 3.38
N ASN A 124 1.22 30.79 2.28
CA ASN A 124 0.59 32.10 2.30
C ASN A 124 -0.84 32.00 1.82
N ILE A 125 -1.71 32.80 2.43
CA ILE A 125 -3.12 32.93 2.09
C ILE A 125 -3.46 34.41 1.89
N LEU A 126 -4.23 34.68 0.85
CA LEU A 126 -4.78 35.98 0.54
C LEU A 126 -6.30 35.86 0.43
N VAL A 127 -7.01 36.61 1.27
CA VAL A 127 -8.46 36.74 1.23
C VAL A 127 -8.84 38.04 0.53
N GLY A 128 -9.71 37.98 -0.47
CA GLY A 128 -10.17 39.15 -1.19
C GLY A 128 -11.14 40.01 -0.37
N LYS A 129 -11.25 41.29 -0.75
CA LYS A 129 -12.03 42.29 0.00
C LYS A 129 -13.53 42.30 -0.34
N SER A 130 -13.89 41.81 -1.52
CA SER A 130 -15.26 41.82 -2.03
C SER A 130 -15.87 40.42 -1.97
N LYS A 131 -17.15 40.34 -1.58
CA LYS A 131 -17.92 39.10 -1.62
C LYS A 131 -17.93 38.49 -3.03
N THR A 132 -17.94 37.17 -3.11
CA THR A 132 -17.97 36.40 -4.36
C THR A 132 -18.97 35.26 -4.26
N GLU A 133 -19.32 34.67 -5.39
CA GLU A 133 -20.06 33.41 -5.42
C GLU A 133 -19.28 32.31 -4.69
N ALA A 134 -19.97 31.60 -3.79
CA ALA A 134 -19.42 30.50 -3.01
C ALA A 134 -18.99 29.34 -3.91
N TYR A 135 -17.83 28.73 -3.61
CA TYR A 135 -17.41 27.51 -4.29
C TYR A 135 -18.34 26.32 -3.98
N ASP A 136 -18.39 25.33 -4.87
CA ASP A 136 -19.19 24.11 -4.70
C ASP A 136 -18.88 23.33 -3.41
N THR A 137 -17.70 23.52 -2.84
CA THR A 137 -17.25 22.90 -1.58
C THR A 137 -17.68 23.69 -0.34
N THR A 138 -18.20 24.91 -0.49
CA THR A 138 -18.62 25.77 0.62
C THR A 138 -20.03 25.40 1.08
N PRO A 139 -20.28 25.31 2.40
CA PRO A 139 -21.61 25.07 2.95
C PRO A 139 -22.61 26.13 2.52
N SER A 140 -23.86 25.73 2.31
CA SER A 140 -24.94 26.65 1.93
C SER A 140 -25.17 27.78 2.94
N SER A 141 -24.81 27.57 4.22
CA SER A 141 -24.88 28.60 5.25
C SER A 141 -23.94 29.78 5.00
N CYS A 142 -22.87 29.59 4.21
CA CYS A 142 -21.85 30.59 3.94
C CYS A 142 -22.04 31.31 2.59
N GLN A 143 -23.13 31.04 1.88
CA GLN A 143 -23.33 31.50 0.50
C GLN A 143 -23.30 33.03 0.36
N GLU A 144 -23.83 33.76 1.35
CA GLU A 144 -23.88 35.23 1.32
C GLU A 144 -22.65 35.90 1.97
N ASP A 145 -21.81 35.15 2.68
CA ASP A 145 -20.66 35.66 3.44
C ASP A 145 -19.33 35.03 2.97
N SER A 146 -19.27 34.74 1.66
CA SER A 146 -18.12 34.16 0.99
C SER A 146 -17.22 35.21 0.32
N TYR A 147 -15.92 35.11 0.55
CA TYR A 147 -14.87 35.96 -0.03
C TYR A 147 -13.90 35.11 -0.84
N PRO A 148 -13.35 35.58 -1.97
CA PRO A 148 -12.47 34.78 -2.79
C PRO A 148 -11.16 34.56 -2.03
N VAL A 149 -10.65 33.33 -2.05
CA VAL A 149 -9.37 32.99 -1.43
C VAL A 149 -8.43 32.35 -2.42
N ALA A 150 -7.16 32.76 -2.34
CA ALA A 150 -6.06 32.10 -3.00
C ALA A 150 -5.00 31.79 -1.94
N MET A 151 -4.44 30.59 -2.00
CA MET A 151 -3.37 30.19 -1.09
C MET A 151 -2.44 29.18 -1.76
N TYR A 152 -1.22 29.11 -1.28
CA TYR A 152 -0.36 27.96 -1.54
C TYR A 152 0.14 27.40 -0.24
N LEU A 153 0.52 26.13 -0.27
CA LEU A 153 1.26 25.50 0.80
C LEU A 153 2.43 24.69 0.26
N TYR A 154 3.44 24.59 1.09
CA TYR A 154 4.42 23.53 1.04
C TYR A 154 4.29 22.65 2.27
N HIS A 155 4.34 21.33 2.05
CA HIS A 155 4.41 20.35 3.12
C HIS A 155 5.77 19.65 3.08
N GLY A 156 6.57 19.79 4.14
CA GLY A 156 7.86 19.11 4.22
C GLY A 156 7.76 17.60 4.22
N SER A 157 8.58 16.91 3.42
CA SER A 157 8.71 15.45 3.44
C SER A 157 9.67 15.00 4.56
N PHE A 158 9.91 13.70 4.70
CA PHE A 158 11.04 13.16 5.48
C PHE A 158 12.40 13.42 4.80
N GLY A 159 12.41 13.72 3.50
CA GLY A 159 13.60 14.12 2.73
C GLY A 159 13.87 15.64 2.74
N TYR A 160 14.86 16.08 1.96
CA TYR A 160 15.21 17.49 1.75
C TYR A 160 14.28 18.20 0.73
N PHE A 161 13.00 17.84 0.69
CA PHE A 161 12.06 18.47 -0.24
C PHE A 161 10.67 18.61 0.39
N SER A 162 9.84 19.43 -0.24
CA SER A 162 8.46 19.67 0.16
C SER A 162 7.52 19.56 -1.03
N PHE A 163 6.30 19.08 -0.75
CA PHE A 163 5.21 19.02 -1.72
C PHE A 163 4.51 20.38 -1.78
N TYR A 164 4.41 20.93 -2.98
CA TYR A 164 3.70 22.16 -3.26
C TYR A 164 2.27 21.87 -3.68
N GLN A 165 1.35 22.68 -3.16
CA GLN A 165 -0.02 22.71 -3.60
C GLN A 165 -0.52 24.15 -3.64
N GLU A 166 -1.03 24.58 -4.79
CA GLU A 166 -1.76 25.84 -4.90
C GLU A 166 -3.26 25.56 -4.86
N GLN A 167 -4.00 26.45 -4.22
CA GLN A 167 -5.40 26.28 -3.89
C GLN A 167 -6.17 27.58 -4.13
N VAL A 168 -7.40 27.42 -4.57
CA VAL A 168 -8.38 28.50 -4.75
C VAL A 168 -9.70 28.08 -4.14
N GLY A 169 -10.54 29.05 -3.75
CA GLY A 169 -11.85 28.73 -3.21
C GLY A 169 -12.53 29.95 -2.61
N THR A 170 -13.26 29.71 -1.52
CA THR A 170 -13.94 30.76 -0.77
C THR A 170 -13.70 30.67 0.74
N TYR A 171 -13.42 31.83 1.33
CA TYR A 171 -13.37 32.04 2.78
C TYR A 171 -14.76 32.42 3.28
N CYS A 172 -15.26 31.72 4.31
CA CYS A 172 -16.51 32.06 4.98
C CYS A 172 -16.25 32.88 6.23
N ALA A 173 -16.84 34.07 6.30
CA ALA A 173 -16.69 34.97 7.45
C ALA A 173 -17.56 34.60 8.67
N LEU A 174 -18.44 33.60 8.55
CA LEU A 174 -19.32 33.15 9.65
C LEU A 174 -18.64 32.13 10.57
N ASP A 175 -17.70 31.34 10.03
CA ASP A 175 -17.03 30.24 10.72
C ASP A 175 -15.49 30.28 10.60
N ASP A 176 -14.96 31.38 10.05
CA ASP A 176 -13.54 31.65 9.84
C ASP A 176 -12.77 30.53 9.10
N THR A 177 -13.46 29.87 8.17
CA THR A 177 -12.94 28.72 7.42
C THR A 177 -12.74 29.02 5.95
N ALA A 178 -11.61 28.59 5.39
CA ALA A 178 -11.39 28.57 3.95
C ALA A 178 -11.80 27.21 3.34
N TYR A 179 -12.75 27.23 2.42
CA TYR A 179 -13.19 26.06 1.66
C TYR A 179 -12.50 26.07 0.30
N VAL A 180 -11.53 25.19 0.12
CA VAL A 180 -10.58 25.29 -1.00
C VAL A 180 -10.49 24.02 -1.83
N VAL A 181 -10.13 24.21 -3.10
CA VAL A 181 -9.84 23.15 -4.07
C VAL A 181 -8.44 23.31 -4.62
N SER A 182 -7.84 22.20 -5.01
CA SER A 182 -6.50 22.23 -5.61
C SER A 182 -6.52 22.85 -7.00
N HIS A 183 -5.57 23.74 -7.24
CA HIS A 183 -5.34 24.43 -8.51
C HIS A 183 -3.99 24.04 -9.13
N GLY A 184 -2.93 23.91 -8.32
CA GLY A 184 -1.57 23.61 -8.77
C GLY A 184 -0.87 22.57 -7.90
N LEU A 185 0.08 21.85 -8.48
CA LEU A 185 0.89 20.83 -7.80
C LEU A 185 2.35 20.94 -8.24
N GLY A 186 3.27 20.52 -7.37
CA GLY A 186 4.70 20.53 -7.65
C GLY A 186 5.51 20.14 -6.44
N THR A 187 6.83 20.30 -6.51
CA THR A 187 7.74 20.01 -5.40
C THR A 187 8.91 20.99 -5.41
N TYR A 188 9.53 21.22 -4.25
CA TYR A 188 10.72 22.07 -4.17
C TYR A 188 11.72 21.55 -3.14
N ASP A 189 13.02 21.70 -3.42
CA ASP A 189 14.11 21.24 -2.54
C ASP A 189 14.27 22.19 -1.33
N MET A 190 13.31 22.11 -0.41
CA MET A 190 13.23 22.94 0.78
C MET A 190 12.48 22.21 1.89
N ASN A 191 13.00 22.27 3.11
CA ASN A 191 12.35 21.71 4.30
C ASN A 191 12.90 22.36 5.59
N GLY A 192 12.25 22.11 6.72
CA GLY A 192 12.70 22.57 8.04
C GLY A 192 12.61 24.10 8.19
N PRO A 193 13.59 24.76 8.86
CA PRO A 193 13.53 26.20 9.13
C PRO A 193 13.42 27.07 7.88
N VAL A 194 14.06 26.67 6.77
CA VAL A 194 14.02 27.42 5.50
C VAL A 194 12.60 27.46 4.93
N LEU A 195 11.79 26.44 5.21
CA LEU A 195 10.39 26.37 4.78
C LEU A 195 9.49 27.41 5.49
N VAL A 196 9.78 27.69 6.76
CA VAL A 196 9.03 28.65 7.60
C VAL A 196 9.25 30.09 7.11
N GLU A 197 10.45 30.39 6.63
CA GLU A 197 10.82 31.73 6.16
C GLU A 197 10.71 31.87 4.64
N ASP A 198 10.09 30.91 3.94
CA ASP A 198 9.88 31.01 2.49
C ASP A 198 8.87 32.10 2.17
N THR A 199 9.33 33.09 1.43
CA THR A 199 8.55 34.23 0.96
C THR A 199 7.91 34.01 -0.41
N GLY A 200 8.15 32.83 -1.02
CA GLY A 200 7.74 32.52 -2.38
C GLY A 200 8.71 33.11 -3.43
N SER A 201 8.47 32.77 -4.70
CA SER A 201 9.20 33.34 -5.84
C SER A 201 8.31 33.27 -7.08
N THR A 202 8.51 34.22 -7.99
CA THR A 202 7.90 34.24 -9.32
C THR A 202 8.65 33.38 -10.34
N ASP A 203 9.80 32.82 -9.97
CA ASP A 203 10.56 31.87 -10.79
C ASP A 203 9.94 30.47 -10.74
N TYR A 204 10.29 29.65 -11.75
CA TYR A 204 9.97 28.23 -11.74
C TYR A 204 10.72 27.51 -10.62
N ARG A 205 9.99 26.68 -9.88
CA ARG A 205 10.50 25.85 -8.78
C ARG A 205 10.29 24.37 -9.11
N GLN A 206 11.26 23.54 -8.73
CA GLN A 206 11.18 22.08 -8.85
C GLN A 206 12.08 21.41 -7.80
N SER A 207 11.82 20.14 -7.47
CA SER A 207 12.70 19.33 -6.62
C SER A 207 13.49 18.32 -7.47
N TYR A 208 14.81 18.44 -7.45
CA TYR A 208 15.69 17.43 -8.03
C TYR A 208 15.73 16.18 -7.16
N TRP A 209 15.62 16.33 -5.83
CA TRP A 209 15.58 15.20 -4.90
C TRP A 209 14.38 14.29 -5.16
N TYR A 210 13.17 14.86 -5.22
CA TYR A 210 11.96 14.13 -5.57
C TYR A 210 12.04 13.55 -6.97
N GLY A 211 12.55 14.33 -7.94
CA GLY A 211 12.73 13.89 -9.31
C GLY A 211 13.55 12.60 -9.41
N ILE A 212 14.71 12.54 -8.74
CA ILE A 212 15.61 11.37 -8.77
C ILE A 212 15.04 10.20 -7.95
N THR A 213 14.65 10.44 -6.70
CA THR A 213 14.16 9.37 -5.81
C THR A 213 12.84 8.76 -6.31
N GLY A 214 11.92 9.61 -6.78
CA GLY A 214 10.69 9.21 -7.44
C GLY A 214 10.94 8.42 -8.72
N LEU A 215 11.91 8.82 -9.54
CA LEU A 215 12.28 8.08 -10.76
C LEU A 215 12.78 6.67 -10.44
N ILE A 216 13.66 6.55 -9.43
CA ILE A 216 14.17 5.24 -8.97
C ILE A 216 13.01 4.35 -8.55
N TRP A 217 12.04 4.89 -7.80
CA TRP A 217 10.86 4.15 -7.36
C TRP A 217 9.96 3.72 -8.53
N VAL A 218 9.68 4.62 -9.48
CA VAL A 218 8.89 4.35 -10.69
C VAL A 218 9.55 3.25 -11.54
N ILE A 219 10.86 3.33 -11.76
CA ILE A 219 11.62 2.32 -12.50
C ILE A 219 11.53 0.97 -11.78
N TYR A 220 11.80 0.96 -10.46
CA TYR A 220 11.76 -0.25 -9.66
C TYR A 220 10.40 -0.95 -9.73
N ARG A 221 9.31 -0.20 -9.54
CA ARG A 221 7.94 -0.73 -9.61
C ARG A 221 7.60 -1.23 -11.02
N GLY A 222 8.06 -0.55 -12.06
CA GLY A 222 7.93 -1.01 -13.45
C GLY A 222 8.62 -2.35 -13.69
N LEU A 223 9.82 -2.54 -13.12
CA LEU A 223 10.56 -3.81 -13.22
C LEU A 223 9.87 -4.94 -12.46
N VAL A 224 9.34 -4.68 -11.27
CA VAL A 224 8.51 -5.64 -10.51
C VAL A 224 7.26 -6.03 -11.31
N LEU A 225 6.60 -5.05 -11.93
CA LEU A 225 5.42 -5.26 -12.76
C LEU A 225 5.72 -6.14 -13.98
N ARG A 226 6.84 -5.85 -14.67
CA ARG A 226 7.36 -6.66 -15.79
C ARG A 226 7.68 -8.09 -15.37
N ARG A 227 8.40 -8.27 -14.26
CA ARG A 227 8.71 -9.61 -13.71
C ARG A 227 7.42 -10.39 -13.44
N SER A 228 6.47 -9.77 -12.74
CA SER A 228 5.17 -10.38 -12.42
C SER A 228 4.39 -10.78 -13.68
N TYR A 229 4.37 -9.93 -14.72
CA TYR A 229 3.73 -10.24 -16.00
C TYR A 229 4.28 -11.52 -16.63
N ILE A 230 5.61 -11.64 -16.72
CA ILE A 230 6.27 -12.80 -17.33
C ILE A 230 5.92 -14.07 -16.55
N LEU A 231 5.93 -14.00 -15.22
CA LEU A 231 5.63 -15.13 -14.33
C LEU A 231 4.17 -15.57 -14.46
N CYS A 232 3.23 -14.62 -14.48
CA CYS A 232 1.81 -14.87 -14.71
C CYS A 232 1.57 -15.55 -16.08
N LYS A 233 2.23 -15.05 -17.14
CA LYS A 233 2.13 -15.63 -18.48
C LYS A 233 2.72 -17.04 -18.56
N ARG A 234 3.85 -17.30 -17.90
CA ARG A 234 4.46 -18.64 -17.84
C ARG A 234 3.59 -19.62 -17.05
N TYR A 235 3.02 -19.17 -15.94
CA TYR A 235 2.15 -19.98 -15.11
C TYR A 235 0.84 -20.32 -15.83
N GLY A 236 0.20 -19.33 -16.46
CA GLY A 236 -1.01 -19.54 -17.25
C GLY A 236 -0.80 -20.51 -18.41
N ARG A 237 0.31 -20.39 -19.17
CA ARG A 237 0.67 -21.33 -20.24
C ARG A 237 0.84 -22.75 -19.72
N ARG A 238 1.46 -22.92 -18.54
CA ARG A 238 1.60 -24.25 -17.91
C ARG A 238 0.24 -24.82 -17.50
N CYS A 239 -0.64 -24.01 -16.92
CA CYS A 239 -2.01 -24.42 -16.63
C CYS A 239 -2.75 -24.85 -17.90
N SER A 240 -2.64 -24.08 -18.98
CA SER A 240 -3.26 -24.39 -20.27
C SER A 240 -2.69 -25.68 -20.89
N ALA A 241 -1.37 -25.90 -20.83
CA ALA A 241 -0.72 -27.10 -21.36
C ALA A 241 -1.11 -28.39 -20.63
N VAL A 242 -1.34 -28.32 -19.31
CA VAL A 242 -1.72 -29.48 -18.47
C VAL A 242 -3.25 -29.59 -18.32
N GLY A 243 -4.04 -28.69 -18.94
CA GLY A 243 -5.50 -28.68 -18.83
C GLY A 243 -6.04 -28.26 -17.46
N VAL A 244 -5.23 -27.63 -16.61
CA VAL A 244 -5.62 -27.18 -15.27
C VAL A 244 -6.36 -25.85 -15.35
N LYS A 245 -7.59 -25.80 -14.83
CA LYS A 245 -8.38 -24.57 -14.73
C LYS A 245 -8.06 -23.83 -13.42
N LEU A 246 -7.85 -22.52 -13.50
CA LEU A 246 -7.73 -21.63 -12.33
C LEU A 246 -9.06 -20.94 -12.03
N ARG A 247 -9.44 -20.88 -10.75
CA ARG A 247 -10.53 -20.03 -10.27
C ARG A 247 -10.07 -18.58 -10.13
N ARG A 248 -11.01 -17.62 -10.10
CA ARG A 248 -10.72 -16.18 -9.98
C ARG A 248 -9.88 -15.88 -8.73
N LYS A 249 -10.27 -16.43 -7.57
CA LYS A 249 -9.55 -16.27 -6.30
C LYS A 249 -8.11 -16.77 -6.37
N GLU A 250 -7.89 -17.92 -7.01
CA GLU A 250 -6.54 -18.52 -7.16
C GLU A 250 -5.64 -17.66 -8.05
N ALA A 251 -6.18 -17.13 -9.15
CA ALA A 251 -5.45 -16.23 -10.04
C ALA A 251 -5.05 -14.91 -9.34
N VAL A 252 -5.97 -14.32 -8.57
CA VAL A 252 -5.70 -13.08 -7.82
C VAL A 252 -4.61 -13.30 -6.76
N VAL A 253 -4.70 -14.38 -5.98
CA VAL A 253 -3.67 -14.74 -4.98
C VAL A 253 -2.31 -14.92 -5.65
N PHE A 254 -2.26 -15.69 -6.75
CA PHE A 254 -1.01 -15.91 -7.48
C PHE A 254 -0.38 -14.58 -7.93
N VAL A 255 -1.17 -13.70 -8.55
CA VAL A 255 -0.72 -12.38 -9.00
C VAL A 255 -0.19 -11.54 -7.85
N HIS A 256 -0.88 -11.51 -6.70
CA HIS A 256 -0.41 -10.75 -5.53
C HIS A 256 0.91 -11.26 -4.98
N GLU A 257 1.14 -12.58 -4.97
CA GLU A 257 2.44 -13.15 -4.61
C GLU A 257 3.53 -12.76 -5.62
N GLN A 258 3.22 -12.69 -6.92
CA GLN A 258 4.21 -12.30 -7.94
C GLN A 258 4.50 -10.78 -7.95
N LEU A 259 3.56 -9.94 -7.50
CA LEU A 259 3.69 -8.48 -7.33
C LEU A 259 4.43 -8.08 -6.05
N ARG A 260 4.94 -9.04 -5.29
CA ARG A 260 5.74 -8.80 -4.08
C ARG A 260 6.91 -7.85 -4.37
N LEU A 261 7.10 -6.86 -3.48
CA LEU A 261 8.19 -5.89 -3.61
C LEU A 261 9.55 -6.53 -3.38
N THR A 262 9.68 -7.46 -2.44
CA THR A 262 10.95 -8.12 -2.12
C THR A 262 11.17 -9.37 -2.96
N ALA A 263 12.44 -9.65 -3.30
CA ALA A 263 12.84 -10.93 -3.88
C ALA A 263 13.08 -11.98 -2.79
N HIS A 264 13.19 -13.25 -3.18
CA HIS A 264 13.74 -14.27 -2.29
C HIS A 264 15.22 -13.94 -2.01
N ASP A 265 15.68 -14.18 -0.78
CA ASP A 265 17.03 -13.86 -0.27
C ASP A 265 17.38 -12.36 -0.14
N THR A 266 16.36 -11.50 -0.14
CA THR A 266 16.51 -10.09 0.22
C THR A 266 17.16 -9.96 1.62
N THR A 267 18.06 -8.99 1.81
CA THR A 267 18.72 -8.68 3.09
C THR A 267 17.92 -7.65 3.90
N LEU A 268 18.26 -7.41 5.17
CA LEU A 268 17.57 -6.41 5.98
C LEU A 268 17.69 -5.00 5.37
N ILE A 269 18.91 -4.61 4.95
CA ILE A 269 19.20 -3.30 4.34
C ILE A 269 18.33 -3.06 3.11
N HIS A 270 18.24 -4.07 2.23
CA HIS A 270 17.38 -3.99 1.05
C HIS A 270 15.90 -3.75 1.41
N ARG A 271 15.38 -4.34 2.50
CA ARG A 271 14.01 -4.10 2.95
C ARG A 271 13.82 -2.70 3.49
N VAL A 272 14.80 -2.19 4.25
CA VAL A 272 14.76 -0.82 4.79
C VAL A 272 14.81 0.20 3.65
N ALA A 273 15.64 0.00 2.64
CA ALA A 273 15.68 0.86 1.46
C ALA A 273 14.35 0.85 0.69
N LEU A 274 13.73 -0.32 0.51
CA LEU A 274 12.39 -0.41 -0.09
C LEU A 274 11.31 0.25 0.76
N LEU A 275 11.43 0.17 2.08
CA LEU A 275 10.49 0.81 3.01
C LEU A 275 10.55 2.33 2.85
N TYR A 276 11.75 2.89 2.77
CA TYR A 276 11.94 4.31 2.50
C TYR A 276 11.27 4.74 1.19
N LEU A 277 11.57 4.06 0.06
CA LEU A 277 10.96 4.39 -1.23
C LEU A 277 9.43 4.25 -1.23
N LEU A 278 8.90 3.27 -0.50
CA LEU A 278 7.46 3.07 -0.36
C LEU A 278 6.80 4.19 0.47
N VAL A 279 7.47 4.68 1.52
CA VAL A 279 6.98 5.82 2.32
C VAL A 279 6.95 7.09 1.48
N GLU A 280 8.01 7.39 0.71
CA GLU A 280 8.04 8.54 -0.19
C GLU A 280 6.93 8.46 -1.25
N GLY A 281 6.70 7.27 -1.83
CA GLY A 281 5.58 7.06 -2.75
C GLY A 281 4.20 7.23 -2.10
N LEU A 282 4.04 6.81 -0.84
CA LEU A 282 2.80 6.97 -0.07
C LEU A 282 2.48 8.45 0.20
N MET A 283 3.49 9.26 0.48
CA MET A 283 3.31 10.71 0.67
C MET A 283 2.76 11.35 -0.62
N GLY A 284 3.29 10.98 -1.79
CA GLY A 284 2.76 11.47 -3.06
C GLY A 284 1.28 11.14 -3.29
N ASP A 285 0.86 9.92 -2.97
CA ASP A 285 -0.56 9.52 -3.05
C ASP A 285 -1.43 10.30 -2.05
N LEU A 286 -0.93 10.56 -0.83
CA LEU A 286 -1.64 11.37 0.17
C LEU A 286 -1.88 12.80 -0.33
N PHE A 287 -0.88 13.43 -0.94
CA PHE A 287 -1.04 14.78 -1.51
C PHE A 287 -2.03 14.81 -2.66
N LEU A 288 -2.01 13.79 -3.51
CA LEU A 288 -2.89 13.74 -4.66
C LEU A 288 -4.34 13.38 -4.27
N ILE A 289 -4.56 12.70 -3.14
CA ILE A 289 -5.88 12.59 -2.50
C ILE A 289 -6.43 13.97 -2.17
N VAL A 290 -5.63 14.76 -1.45
CA VAL A 290 -5.99 16.11 -0.98
C VAL A 290 -6.14 17.07 -2.17
N ALA A 291 -5.48 16.77 -3.29
CA ALA A 291 -5.56 17.56 -4.51
C ALA A 291 -6.77 17.26 -5.42
N ASN A 292 -7.49 16.16 -5.19
CA ASN A 292 -8.63 15.80 -6.04
C ASN A 292 -9.93 15.83 -5.23
N ASN A 293 -11.03 16.16 -5.92
CA ASN A 293 -12.38 16.06 -5.37
C ASN A 293 -13.18 14.94 -6.05
N GLY A 294 -14.26 14.51 -5.40
CA GLY A 294 -15.24 13.58 -5.99
C GLY A 294 -14.69 12.17 -6.28
N PHE A 295 -14.99 11.65 -7.48
CA PHE A 295 -14.69 10.25 -7.83
C PHE A 295 -13.17 9.97 -7.92
N LEU A 296 -12.38 10.93 -8.40
CA LEU A 296 -10.93 10.79 -8.50
C LEU A 296 -10.29 10.64 -7.12
N ALA A 297 -10.76 11.41 -6.12
CA ALA A 297 -10.33 11.27 -4.73
C ALA A 297 -10.58 9.84 -4.19
N LYS A 298 -11.74 9.26 -4.50
CA LYS A 298 -12.07 7.88 -4.08
C LYS A 298 -11.12 6.84 -4.68
N ILE A 299 -10.75 6.98 -5.95
CA ILE A 299 -9.75 6.09 -6.57
C ILE A 299 -8.39 6.23 -5.87
N GLN A 300 -8.01 7.45 -5.51
CA GLN A 300 -6.76 7.72 -4.80
C GLN A 300 -6.73 7.09 -3.41
N TYR A 301 -7.83 7.16 -2.64
CA TYR A 301 -7.94 6.47 -1.35
C TYR A 301 -7.75 4.95 -1.47
N VAL A 302 -8.24 4.33 -2.56
CA VAL A 302 -8.00 2.91 -2.83
C VAL A 302 -6.52 2.65 -3.11
N SER A 303 -5.85 3.51 -3.87
CA SER A 303 -4.39 3.43 -4.10
C SER A 303 -3.61 3.55 -2.79
N LEU A 304 -3.97 4.51 -1.94
CA LEU A 304 -3.34 4.70 -0.63
C LEU A 304 -3.53 3.48 0.27
N GLY A 305 -4.74 2.91 0.34
CA GLY A 305 -5.00 1.67 1.08
C GLY A 305 -4.12 0.51 0.61
N TYR A 306 -3.94 0.36 -0.70
CA TYR A 306 -3.04 -0.65 -1.27
C TYR A 306 -1.57 -0.42 -0.88
N ASN A 307 -1.09 0.82 -0.95
CA ASN A 307 0.29 1.16 -0.57
C ASN A 307 0.54 0.99 0.94
N LEU A 308 -0.44 1.36 1.78
CA LEU A 308 -0.39 1.17 3.22
C LEU A 308 -0.42 -0.31 3.62
N SER A 309 -1.17 -1.14 2.88
CA SER A 309 -1.10 -2.60 2.99
C SER A 309 0.31 -3.13 2.64
N GLY A 310 0.91 -2.61 1.57
CA GLY A 310 2.29 -2.88 1.20
C GLY A 310 3.29 -2.51 2.30
N LEU A 311 3.07 -1.37 2.97
CA LEU A 311 3.89 -0.88 4.10
C LEU A 311 3.81 -1.87 5.26
N LEU A 312 2.60 -2.28 5.65
CA LEU A 312 2.37 -3.24 6.73
C LEU A 312 3.04 -4.59 6.46
N LEU A 313 2.95 -5.06 5.23
CA LEU A 313 3.56 -6.31 4.80
C LEU A 313 5.08 -6.23 4.83
N LEU A 314 5.67 -5.15 4.31
CA LEU A 314 7.13 -4.98 4.31
C LEU A 314 7.67 -4.81 5.73
N ALA A 315 6.97 -4.07 6.60
CA ALA A 315 7.31 -3.94 8.01
C ALA A 315 7.26 -5.31 8.73
N PHE A 316 6.23 -6.12 8.48
CA PHE A 316 6.16 -7.46 9.03
C PHE A 316 7.25 -8.38 8.47
N GLU A 317 7.59 -8.29 7.19
CA GLU A 317 8.72 -9.04 6.61
C GLU A 317 10.05 -8.68 7.27
N ILE A 318 10.26 -7.41 7.65
CA ILE A 318 11.43 -6.96 8.42
C ILE A 318 11.44 -7.65 9.79
N ILE A 319 10.34 -7.64 10.54
CA ILE A 319 10.22 -8.30 11.85
C ILE A 319 10.42 -9.82 11.72
N GLU A 320 9.81 -10.44 10.71
CA GLU A 320 9.98 -11.87 10.43
C GLU A 320 11.46 -12.15 10.10
N SER A 321 12.15 -11.21 9.43
CA SER A 321 13.56 -11.34 9.05
C SER A 321 14.49 -11.49 10.26
N THR A 322 14.22 -10.83 11.38
CA THR A 322 15.06 -10.82 12.60
C THR A 322 15.00 -12.12 13.41
N LYS A 323 14.09 -13.04 13.09
CA LYS A 323 13.88 -14.33 13.79
C LYS A 323 13.48 -14.19 15.27
N TRP A 324 12.95 -13.04 15.70
CA TRP A 324 12.51 -12.81 17.08
C TRP A 324 11.19 -13.49 17.42
N LEU A 325 10.39 -13.86 16.42
CA LEU A 325 9.07 -14.48 16.63
C LEU A 325 9.20 -16.01 16.69
N LYS A 326 8.62 -16.61 17.75
CA LYS A 326 8.36 -18.06 17.78
C LYS A 326 7.40 -18.44 16.66
N GLU A 327 7.55 -19.65 16.11
CA GLU A 327 6.76 -20.12 14.94
C GLU A 327 5.25 -20.01 15.16
N ARG A 328 4.76 -20.41 16.35
CA ARG A 328 3.33 -20.32 16.69
C ARG A 328 2.82 -18.88 16.65
N THR A 329 3.58 -17.93 17.18
CA THR A 329 3.26 -16.49 17.16
C THR A 329 3.33 -15.92 15.75
N ARG A 330 4.37 -16.30 14.97
CA ARG A 330 4.55 -15.90 13.58
C ARG A 330 3.32 -16.29 12.75
N VAL A 331 2.90 -17.55 12.83
CA VAL A 331 1.74 -18.08 12.10
C VAL A 331 0.44 -17.44 12.57
N PHE A 332 0.27 -17.25 13.89
CA PHE A 332 -0.89 -16.56 14.44
C PHE A 332 -1.06 -15.16 13.86
N VAL A 333 -0.01 -14.33 13.93
CA VAL A 333 -0.03 -12.97 13.38
C VAL A 333 -0.27 -13.01 11.87
N LYS A 334 0.39 -13.91 11.14
CA LYS A 334 0.24 -14.02 9.68
C LYS A 334 -1.16 -14.43 9.26
N ARG A 335 -1.83 -15.33 9.99
CA ARG A 335 -3.20 -15.77 9.68
C ARG A 335 -4.25 -14.74 10.11
N LEU A 336 -4.03 -14.04 11.22
CA LEU A 336 -4.95 -13.03 11.73
C LEU A 336 -4.90 -11.73 10.93
N LEU A 337 -3.70 -11.22 10.63
CA LEU A 337 -3.50 -9.88 10.06
C LEU A 337 -3.11 -9.88 8.57
N PHE A 338 -2.48 -10.97 8.10
CA PHE A 338 -1.90 -11.06 6.76
C PHE A 338 -2.52 -12.22 5.97
N CYS A 339 -3.85 -12.21 5.86
CA CYS A 339 -4.60 -13.14 5.03
C CYS A 339 -5.32 -12.46 3.85
N TYR A 340 -5.39 -13.15 2.72
CA TYR A 340 -5.99 -12.62 1.49
C TYR A 340 -7.48 -12.30 1.64
N GLU A 341 -8.19 -13.04 2.49
CA GLU A 341 -9.63 -12.85 2.72
C GLU A 341 -9.97 -11.57 3.49
N ALA A 342 -9.05 -11.07 4.34
CA ALA A 342 -9.29 -9.88 5.16
C ALA A 342 -8.58 -8.64 4.64
N SER A 343 -7.45 -8.78 3.95
CA SER A 343 -6.62 -7.64 3.52
C SER A 343 -7.38 -6.65 2.64
N LEU A 344 -8.06 -7.15 1.60
CA LEU A 344 -8.82 -6.31 0.67
C LEU A 344 -9.95 -5.57 1.37
N LEU A 345 -10.65 -6.23 2.30
CA LEU A 345 -11.73 -5.58 3.05
C LEU A 345 -11.20 -4.47 3.94
N GLY A 346 -10.09 -4.72 4.67
CA GLY A 346 -9.45 -3.70 5.49
C GLY A 346 -8.99 -2.49 4.67
N GLU A 347 -8.49 -2.72 3.45
CA GLU A 347 -8.09 -1.65 2.52
C GLU A 347 -9.29 -0.84 2.02
N ILE A 348 -10.40 -1.49 1.64
CA ILE A 348 -11.61 -0.81 1.14
C ILE A 348 -12.32 -0.03 2.26
N VAL A 349 -12.49 -0.64 3.43
CA VAL A 349 -13.14 0.03 4.58
C VAL A 349 -12.25 1.16 5.09
N GLY A 350 -10.93 0.95 5.14
CA GLY A 350 -9.95 2.00 5.39
C GLY A 350 -10.13 3.16 4.45
N ALA A 351 -10.05 2.93 3.14
CA ALA A 351 -10.22 3.94 2.10
C ALA A 351 -11.56 4.71 2.22
N ALA A 352 -12.67 4.02 2.57
CA ALA A 352 -13.98 4.63 2.67
C ALA A 352 -14.15 5.55 3.89
N LEU A 353 -13.49 5.25 5.00
CA LEU A 353 -13.67 5.97 6.27
C LEU A 353 -12.52 6.91 6.60
N GLN A 354 -11.44 6.87 5.83
CA GLN A 354 -10.22 7.63 6.12
C GLN A 354 -10.43 9.14 6.16
N GLN A 355 -11.28 9.71 5.29
CA GLN A 355 -11.62 11.14 5.29
C GLN A 355 -12.22 11.57 6.63
N GLN A 356 -13.27 10.86 7.06
CA GLN A 356 -13.95 11.15 8.33
C GLN A 356 -13.00 10.98 9.51
N PHE A 357 -12.18 9.95 9.47
CA PHE A 357 -11.17 9.70 10.50
C PHE A 357 -10.16 10.87 10.60
N LEU A 358 -9.66 11.36 9.45
CA LEU A 358 -8.76 12.50 9.37
C LEU A 358 -9.37 13.79 9.93
N THR A 359 -10.59 14.12 9.52
CA THR A 359 -11.32 15.29 10.00
C THR A 359 -11.51 15.24 11.52
N LEU A 360 -11.90 14.08 12.07
CA LEU A 360 -12.07 13.90 13.51
C LEU A 360 -10.74 13.99 14.27
N LEU A 361 -9.66 13.43 13.72
CA LEU A 361 -8.34 13.49 14.33
C LEU A 361 -7.82 14.93 14.39
N ASN A 362 -7.92 15.66 13.28
CA ASN A 362 -7.52 17.06 13.19
C ASN A 362 -8.38 17.96 14.08
N GLY A 363 -9.70 17.72 14.13
CA GLY A 363 -10.62 18.43 15.03
C GLY A 363 -10.45 18.09 16.52
N SER A 364 -9.64 17.09 16.87
CA SER A 364 -9.40 16.74 18.26
C SER A 364 -8.74 17.89 19.03
N ARG A 365 -9.12 18.05 20.30
CA ARG A 365 -8.56 19.10 21.19
C ARG A 365 -7.04 19.02 21.29
N ALA A 366 -6.48 17.81 21.21
CA ALA A 366 -5.05 17.57 21.27
C ALA A 366 -4.31 18.19 20.08
N LEU A 367 -4.79 18.00 18.85
CA LEU A 367 -4.17 18.59 17.68
C LEU A 367 -4.51 20.07 17.51
N LYS A 368 -5.78 20.48 17.70
CA LYS A 368 -6.20 21.89 17.55
C LYS A 368 -5.44 22.85 18.47
N ARG A 369 -5.02 22.42 19.68
CA ARG A 369 -4.29 23.26 20.65
C ARG A 369 -2.78 22.98 20.74
N SER A 370 -2.20 22.29 19.77
CA SER A 370 -0.81 21.82 19.87
C SER A 370 0.27 22.84 19.52
N ASN A 371 -0.08 24.07 19.11
CA ASN A 371 0.94 24.99 18.61
C ASN A 371 1.93 25.50 19.68
N SER A 372 1.52 25.58 20.95
CA SER A 372 2.46 25.91 22.03
C SER A 372 3.60 24.89 22.12
N VAL A 373 3.29 23.60 21.94
CA VAL A 373 4.27 22.51 21.91
C VAL A 373 5.14 22.62 20.66
N ASN A 374 4.52 22.91 19.52
CA ASN A 374 5.21 23.09 18.25
C ASN A 374 6.28 24.19 18.28
N LEU A 375 5.93 25.37 18.78
CA LEU A 375 6.86 26.51 18.92
C LEU A 375 8.00 26.21 19.90
N THR A 376 7.76 25.34 20.89
CA THR A 376 8.76 24.97 21.90
C THR A 376 9.78 23.97 21.37
N VAL A 377 9.35 22.99 20.55
CA VAL A 377 10.21 21.87 20.12
C VAL A 377 10.77 22.05 18.70
N SER A 378 9.95 22.55 17.77
CA SER A 378 10.21 22.82 16.33
C SER A 378 9.05 22.27 15.47
N HIS A 379 8.70 23.03 14.41
CA HIS A 379 7.79 22.61 13.33
C HIS A 379 8.13 21.26 12.72
N TYR A 380 9.41 20.95 12.60
CA TYR A 380 9.84 19.68 12.01
C TYR A 380 9.60 18.50 12.95
N VAL A 381 9.99 18.63 14.23
CA VAL A 381 9.88 17.53 15.22
C VAL A 381 8.42 17.27 15.57
N TRP A 382 7.63 18.34 15.77
CA TRP A 382 6.20 18.18 16.07
C TRP A 382 5.44 17.56 14.91
N SER A 383 5.82 17.89 13.66
CA SER A 383 5.27 17.23 12.49
C SER A 383 5.57 15.73 12.43
N ILE A 384 6.77 15.29 12.82
CA ILE A 384 7.07 13.85 12.93
C ILE A 384 6.11 13.19 13.92
N ALA A 385 5.86 13.81 15.07
CA ALA A 385 4.91 13.30 16.05
C ALA A 385 3.47 13.26 15.49
N GLY A 386 3.01 14.33 14.84
CA GLY A 386 1.69 14.41 14.20
C GLY A 386 1.50 13.36 13.11
N HIS A 387 2.47 13.22 12.21
CA HIS A 387 2.49 12.16 11.20
C HIS A 387 2.51 10.76 11.80
N CYS A 388 3.28 10.52 12.86
CA CYS A 388 3.28 9.23 13.57
C CYS A 388 1.88 8.92 14.12
N ILE A 389 1.24 9.88 14.79
CA ILE A 389 -0.12 9.71 15.31
C ILE A 389 -1.08 9.34 14.17
N PHE A 390 -1.02 10.06 13.06
CA PHE A 390 -1.85 9.78 11.90
C PHE A 390 -1.60 8.37 11.33
N VAL A 391 -0.34 8.07 10.98
CA VAL A 391 0.05 6.79 10.36
C VAL A 391 -0.30 5.61 11.28
N PHE A 392 0.00 5.68 12.58
CA PHE A 392 -0.34 4.60 13.51
C PHE A 392 -1.84 4.44 13.70
N SER A 393 -2.60 5.54 13.67
CA SER A 393 -4.05 5.45 13.79
C SER A 393 -4.70 4.79 12.57
N VAL A 394 -4.30 5.17 11.35
CA VAL A 394 -4.81 4.54 10.12
C VAL A 394 -4.37 3.08 10.02
N ILE A 395 -3.11 2.79 10.36
CA ILE A 395 -2.61 1.41 10.43
C ILE A 395 -3.40 0.60 11.45
N GLY A 396 -3.60 1.13 12.65
CA GLY A 396 -4.34 0.48 13.72
C GLY A 396 -5.77 0.16 13.31
N PHE A 397 -6.43 1.10 12.63
CA PHE A 397 -7.77 0.89 12.07
C PHE A 397 -7.81 -0.23 11.03
N ILE A 398 -6.88 -0.23 10.06
CA ILE A 398 -6.80 -1.30 9.04
C ILE A 398 -6.54 -2.67 9.69
N ILE A 399 -5.60 -2.73 10.64
CA ILE A 399 -5.29 -3.94 11.40
C ILE A 399 -6.53 -4.43 12.15
N PHE A 400 -7.27 -3.53 12.80
CA PHE A 400 -8.51 -3.86 13.51
C PHE A 400 -9.56 -4.47 12.59
N VAL A 401 -9.85 -3.83 11.45
CA VAL A 401 -10.82 -4.34 10.47
C VAL A 401 -10.39 -5.71 9.94
N ARG A 402 -9.09 -5.88 9.63
CA ARG A 402 -8.54 -7.16 9.16
C ARG A 402 -8.71 -8.26 10.21
N ALA A 403 -8.33 -7.99 11.46
CA ALA A 403 -8.43 -8.95 12.54
C ALA A 403 -9.89 -9.37 12.78
N LEU A 404 -10.80 -8.39 12.86
CA LEU A 404 -12.22 -8.64 13.07
C LEU A 404 -12.81 -9.50 11.94
N TRP A 405 -12.51 -9.17 10.69
CA TRP A 405 -13.01 -9.95 9.56
C TRP A 405 -12.39 -11.34 9.47
N ALA A 406 -11.09 -11.47 9.74
CA ALA A 406 -10.43 -12.78 9.79
C ALA A 406 -11.08 -13.68 10.85
N VAL A 407 -11.39 -13.12 12.02
CA VAL A 407 -12.09 -13.81 13.11
C VAL A 407 -13.48 -14.28 12.66
N ILE A 408 -14.30 -13.37 12.12
CA ILE A 408 -15.64 -13.71 11.60
C ILE A 408 -15.56 -14.78 10.50
N TYR A 409 -14.61 -14.63 9.56
CA TYR A 409 -14.42 -15.55 8.45
C TYR A 409 -14.03 -16.96 8.91
N VAL A 410 -13.07 -17.06 9.84
CA VAL A 410 -12.64 -18.36 10.40
C VAL A 410 -13.77 -19.05 11.12
N TRP A 411 -14.53 -18.31 11.95
CA TRP A 411 -15.70 -18.85 12.62
C TRP A 411 -16.73 -19.39 11.64
N TRP A 412 -17.08 -18.60 10.61
CA TRP A 412 -18.06 -19.01 9.62
C TRP A 412 -17.61 -20.22 8.81
N GLN A 413 -16.37 -20.22 8.33
CA GLN A 413 -15.88 -21.22 7.39
C GLN A 413 -15.40 -22.52 8.04
N HIS A 414 -14.80 -22.44 9.23
CA HIS A 414 -14.13 -23.57 9.88
C HIS A 414 -14.74 -23.96 11.22
N ARG A 415 -15.57 -23.10 11.83
CA ARG A 415 -16.20 -23.33 13.14
C ARG A 415 -15.21 -23.60 14.28
N THR A 416 -13.93 -23.25 14.09
CA THR A 416 -12.88 -23.41 15.11
C THR A 416 -11.86 -22.29 15.02
N TRP A 417 -11.44 -21.80 16.18
CA TRP A 417 -10.38 -20.79 16.34
C TRP A 417 -8.97 -21.40 16.26
N SER A 418 -8.85 -22.72 16.32
CA SER A 418 -7.57 -23.43 16.25
C SER A 418 -6.80 -23.11 14.96
N ILE A 419 -7.50 -22.77 13.88
CA ILE A 419 -6.92 -22.31 12.60
C ILE A 419 -5.91 -21.18 12.80
N PHE A 420 -6.04 -20.31 13.80
CA PHE A 420 -5.06 -19.24 13.97
C PHE A 420 -3.73 -19.74 14.55
N SER A 421 -3.74 -20.77 15.39
CA SER A 421 -2.53 -21.18 16.14
C SER A 421 -1.99 -22.57 15.80
N ALA A 422 -2.76 -23.40 15.08
CA ALA A 422 -2.36 -24.75 14.68
C ALA A 422 -1.16 -24.71 13.73
N LEU A 423 -0.18 -25.58 13.94
CA LEU A 423 0.99 -25.64 13.07
C LEU A 423 0.64 -26.41 11.79
N CYS A 424 1.24 -25.99 10.68
CA CYS A 424 1.12 -26.67 9.39
C CYS A 424 2.51 -26.73 8.75
N SER A 425 2.96 -27.93 8.39
CA SER A 425 4.29 -28.15 7.82
C SER A 425 4.59 -27.25 6.60
N ILE A 426 3.58 -26.98 5.77
CA ILE A 426 3.67 -26.08 4.62
C ILE A 426 3.94 -24.63 5.02
N ASP A 427 3.31 -24.10 6.07
CA ASP A 427 3.53 -22.72 6.52
C ASP A 427 4.95 -22.50 7.04
N THR A 428 5.52 -23.55 7.65
CA THR A 428 6.91 -23.55 8.10
C THR A 428 7.88 -23.57 6.93
N VAL A 429 7.64 -24.41 5.92
CA VAL A 429 8.48 -24.49 4.70
C VAL A 429 8.39 -23.21 3.86
N LEU A 430 7.18 -22.67 3.70
CA LEU A 430 6.96 -21.41 3.00
C LEU A 430 7.60 -20.26 3.77
N GLY A 431 7.47 -20.21 5.10
CA GLY A 431 8.23 -19.25 5.90
C GLY A 431 8.03 -17.81 5.41
N LYS A 432 9.16 -17.15 5.13
CA LYS A 432 9.27 -15.80 4.55
C LYS A 432 8.98 -15.73 3.04
N ARG A 433 8.87 -16.88 2.36
CA ARG A 433 8.71 -17.00 0.90
C ARG A 433 7.30 -16.63 0.43
N THR A 434 6.30 -16.72 1.31
CA THR A 434 4.94 -16.22 1.04
C THR A 434 4.71 -14.86 1.65
N LYS A 435 3.99 -14.01 0.91
CA LYS A 435 3.54 -12.70 1.35
C LYS A 435 2.44 -12.84 2.40
N MET A 436 1.42 -13.65 2.12
CA MET A 436 0.22 -13.76 2.94
C MET A 436 -0.30 -15.20 3.02
N THR A 437 -1.22 -15.45 3.95
CA THR A 437 -1.90 -16.74 4.08
C THR A 437 -3.28 -16.73 3.39
N MET A 438 -3.81 -17.92 3.10
CA MET A 438 -5.14 -18.09 2.50
C MET A 438 -6.02 -18.89 3.47
N LEU A 439 -6.83 -18.20 4.28
CA LEU A 439 -7.61 -18.83 5.36
C LEU A 439 -8.61 -19.86 4.82
N GLY A 440 -9.27 -19.57 3.69
CA GLY A 440 -10.18 -20.51 3.05
C GLY A 440 -9.46 -21.68 2.36
N GLY A 441 -8.13 -21.57 2.23
CA GLY A 441 -7.24 -22.56 1.65
C GLY A 441 -6.95 -23.74 2.58
N TYR A 442 -7.18 -23.58 3.88
CA TYR A 442 -6.99 -24.67 4.85
C TYR A 442 -8.16 -25.65 4.90
N ARG A 443 -7.89 -26.84 5.42
CA ARG A 443 -8.86 -27.87 5.79
C ARG A 443 -8.37 -28.57 7.06
N TRP A 444 -9.26 -28.70 8.03
CA TRP A 444 -9.04 -29.50 9.24
C TRP A 444 -9.27 -30.98 8.92
N HIS A 445 -8.37 -31.86 9.36
CA HIS A 445 -8.50 -33.31 9.26
C HIS A 445 -7.66 -33.98 10.35
N GLU A 446 -8.23 -34.93 11.10
CA GLU A 446 -7.50 -35.69 12.13
C GLU A 446 -6.66 -34.80 13.09
N ASP A 447 -7.31 -33.77 13.64
CA ASP A 447 -6.71 -32.75 14.53
C ASP A 447 -5.56 -31.92 13.96
N ASP A 448 -5.34 -32.06 12.66
CA ASP A 448 -4.25 -31.44 11.93
C ASP A 448 -4.73 -30.52 10.82
N LEU A 449 -3.85 -29.58 10.47
CA LEU A 449 -4.14 -28.53 9.50
C LEU A 449 -3.46 -28.81 8.16
N TYR A 450 -4.27 -28.86 7.10
CA TYR A 450 -3.81 -29.14 5.74
C TYR A 450 -4.19 -28.03 4.77
N TYR A 451 -3.34 -27.80 3.76
CA TYR A 451 -3.68 -26.99 2.59
C TYR A 451 -4.45 -27.81 1.56
N LYS A 452 -5.51 -27.22 1.02
CA LYS A 452 -6.26 -27.76 -0.13
C LYS A 452 -5.39 -27.67 -1.41
N PRO A 453 -5.56 -28.60 -2.37
CA PRO A 453 -4.87 -28.52 -3.66
C PRO A 453 -5.06 -27.17 -4.37
N SER A 454 -6.24 -26.55 -4.24
CA SER A 454 -6.51 -25.24 -4.81
C SER A 454 -5.65 -24.12 -4.22
N ALA A 455 -5.33 -24.20 -2.92
CA ALA A 455 -4.49 -23.20 -2.26
C ALA A 455 -3.03 -23.39 -2.65
N LEU A 456 -2.56 -24.64 -2.74
CA LEU A 456 -1.23 -24.96 -3.27
C LEU A 456 -1.06 -24.40 -4.69
N LYS A 457 -2.08 -24.56 -5.56
CA LYS A 457 -2.12 -23.93 -6.90
C LYS A 457 -2.16 -22.40 -6.84
N ALA A 458 -2.89 -21.80 -5.91
CA ALA A 458 -2.94 -20.35 -5.76
C ALA A 458 -1.56 -19.75 -5.41
N PHE A 459 -0.79 -20.44 -4.56
CA PHE A 459 0.59 -20.06 -4.24
C PHE A 459 1.61 -20.44 -5.32
N GLY A 460 1.19 -21.13 -6.38
CA GLY A 460 2.10 -21.58 -7.44
C GLY A 460 3.03 -22.72 -7.02
N LEU A 461 2.65 -23.47 -5.97
CA LEU A 461 3.39 -24.64 -5.50
C LEU A 461 3.16 -25.83 -6.42
N LEU A 462 4.24 -26.53 -6.72
CA LEU A 462 4.28 -27.65 -7.64
C LEU A 462 4.92 -28.87 -6.96
N LYS A 463 4.74 -30.03 -7.57
CA LYS A 463 5.37 -31.29 -7.18
C LYS A 463 6.38 -31.71 -8.23
N THR A 464 7.51 -32.25 -7.80
CA THR A 464 8.42 -33.00 -8.66
C THR A 464 8.80 -34.29 -7.95
N GLU A 465 9.08 -35.33 -8.72
CA GLU A 465 9.58 -36.60 -8.20
C GLU A 465 10.99 -36.80 -8.74
N GLU A 466 11.94 -37.08 -7.85
CA GLU A 466 13.32 -37.41 -8.21
C GLU A 466 13.74 -38.63 -7.39
N ASN A 467 14.16 -39.70 -8.06
CA ASN A 467 14.61 -40.96 -7.45
C ASN A 467 13.59 -41.57 -6.45
N GLY A 468 12.31 -41.57 -6.82
CA GLY A 468 11.22 -42.10 -5.97
C GLY A 468 10.86 -41.25 -4.75
N THR A 469 11.46 -40.06 -4.63
CA THR A 469 11.15 -39.10 -3.56
C THR A 469 10.39 -37.91 -4.13
N GLU A 470 9.26 -37.57 -3.51
CA GLU A 470 8.50 -36.38 -3.86
C GLU A 470 9.05 -35.12 -3.16
N TYR A 471 9.11 -34.03 -3.92
CA TYR A 471 9.59 -32.74 -3.47
C TYR A 471 8.57 -31.62 -3.73
N LEU A 472 8.52 -30.68 -2.80
CA LEU A 472 7.78 -29.43 -2.94
C LEU A 472 8.63 -28.42 -3.70
N VAL A 473 8.08 -27.92 -4.81
CA VAL A 473 8.73 -26.97 -5.70
C VAL A 473 8.03 -25.62 -5.65
N LEU A 474 8.82 -24.56 -5.54
CA LEU A 474 8.38 -23.18 -5.62
C LEU A 474 9.16 -22.44 -6.70
N ARG A 475 8.53 -21.44 -7.31
CA ARG A 475 9.22 -20.51 -8.21
C ARG A 475 9.93 -19.42 -7.42
N LYS A 476 11.24 -19.32 -7.57
CA LYS A 476 12.05 -18.30 -6.92
C LYS A 476 11.91 -16.96 -7.66
N LEU A 477 11.41 -15.96 -6.94
CA LEU A 477 11.43 -14.55 -7.34
C LEU A 477 12.84 -13.98 -7.15
N HIS A 478 13.46 -13.56 -8.25
CA HIS A 478 14.66 -12.72 -8.25
C HIS A 478 14.28 -11.24 -8.33
N TRP A 479 15.20 -10.34 -8.00
CA TRP A 479 14.97 -8.89 -8.00
C TRP A 479 14.38 -8.40 -9.33
N LEU A 480 15.16 -8.50 -10.40
CA LEU A 480 14.81 -7.92 -11.71
C LEU A 480 14.80 -8.98 -12.82
N THR A 481 15.56 -10.05 -12.66
CA THR A 481 15.70 -11.10 -13.66
C THR A 481 14.57 -12.12 -13.58
N VAL A 482 14.26 -12.76 -14.72
CA VAL A 482 13.30 -13.88 -14.78
C VAL A 482 13.96 -15.07 -15.46
N PRO A 483 14.85 -15.80 -14.77
CA PRO A 483 15.55 -16.95 -15.33
C PRO A 483 14.58 -17.96 -15.93
N ARG A 484 15.00 -18.70 -16.95
CA ARG A 484 14.16 -19.79 -17.51
C ARG A 484 14.01 -20.95 -16.51
N SER A 485 15.07 -21.23 -15.76
CA SER A 485 15.15 -22.21 -14.68
C SER A 485 15.03 -21.52 -13.32
N ASP A 486 13.80 -21.18 -12.94
CA ASP A 486 13.45 -20.46 -11.71
C ASP A 486 12.64 -21.33 -10.74
N LEU A 487 12.55 -22.64 -10.99
CA LEU A 487 11.90 -23.60 -10.10
C LEU A 487 12.93 -24.20 -9.16
N PHE A 488 12.65 -24.13 -7.86
CA PHE A 488 13.52 -24.60 -6.80
C PHE A 488 12.77 -25.55 -5.88
N ILE A 489 13.45 -26.62 -5.49
CA ILE A 489 13.00 -27.54 -4.45
C ILE A 489 13.21 -26.86 -3.10
N ILE A 490 12.15 -26.79 -2.29
CA ILE A 490 12.16 -26.13 -0.98
C ILE A 490 11.80 -27.07 0.18
N GLY A 491 11.29 -28.27 -0.13
CA GLY A 491 10.99 -29.27 0.88
C GLY A 491 10.88 -30.68 0.32
N THR A 492 11.13 -31.66 1.17
CA THR A 492 10.94 -33.09 0.90
C THR A 492 9.63 -33.54 1.51
N ILE A 493 8.91 -34.43 0.84
CA ILE A 493 7.59 -34.87 1.27
C ILE A 493 7.69 -36.25 1.90
N ALA A 494 7.09 -36.38 3.08
CA ALA A 494 6.93 -37.64 3.77
C ALA A 494 5.44 -37.81 4.10
N ARG A 495 4.79 -38.77 3.42
CA ARG A 495 3.33 -38.98 3.41
C ARG A 495 2.60 -37.71 2.93
N GLU A 496 1.98 -36.97 3.85
CA GLU A 496 1.28 -35.72 3.57
C GLU A 496 1.98 -34.49 4.17
N SER A 497 3.07 -34.70 4.90
CA SER A 497 3.85 -33.66 5.56
C SER A 497 5.07 -33.22 4.74
N VAL A 498 5.46 -31.96 4.88
CA VAL A 498 6.61 -31.40 4.15
C VAL A 498 7.72 -30.98 5.12
N ARG A 499 8.92 -31.48 4.87
CA ARG A 499 10.13 -31.15 5.63
C ARG A 499 10.98 -30.15 4.86
N PRO A 500 11.45 -29.04 5.47
CA PRO A 500 12.40 -28.14 4.82
C PRO A 500 13.66 -28.89 4.38
N CYS A 501 14.21 -28.54 3.22
CA CYS A 501 15.46 -29.10 2.72
C CYS A 501 16.37 -28.00 2.16
N SER A 502 17.62 -28.36 1.85
CA SER A 502 18.55 -27.45 1.18
C SER A 502 18.01 -27.05 -0.18
N GLU A 503 17.87 -25.74 -0.39
CA GLU A 503 17.30 -25.20 -1.62
C GLU A 503 18.20 -25.52 -2.81
N ARG A 504 17.62 -26.13 -3.85
CA ARG A 504 18.33 -26.49 -5.08
C ARG A 504 17.44 -26.35 -6.32
N PRO A 505 18.01 -26.12 -7.52
CA PRO A 505 17.24 -26.10 -8.75
C PRO A 505 16.46 -27.40 -8.96
N CYS A 506 15.23 -27.29 -9.45
CA CYS A 506 14.40 -28.42 -9.85
C CYS A 506 14.90 -28.94 -11.21
N MET A 507 15.34 -30.19 -11.26
CA MET A 507 15.79 -30.85 -12.50
C MET A 507 14.70 -31.74 -13.09
N GLY A 508 13.76 -32.21 -12.26
CA GLY A 508 12.62 -33.02 -12.68
C GLY A 508 11.45 -32.25 -13.31
N LEU A 509 10.50 -33.01 -13.87
CA LEU A 509 9.27 -32.49 -14.46
C LEU A 509 8.29 -32.05 -13.36
N ALA A 510 8.08 -30.75 -13.22
CA ALA A 510 7.15 -30.21 -12.23
C ALA A 510 5.69 -30.34 -12.68
N SER A 511 4.85 -30.94 -11.83
CA SER A 511 3.40 -31.10 -12.02
C SER A 511 2.59 -30.46 -10.87
N PHE A 512 1.26 -30.46 -10.99
CA PHE A 512 0.38 -29.84 -10.00
C PHE A 512 -0.05 -30.80 -8.90
N TRP A 513 -0.39 -30.25 -7.74
CA TRP A 513 -0.99 -30.99 -6.64
C TRP A 513 -2.46 -31.36 -6.91
N ASP A 514 -2.76 -32.62 -6.63
CA ASP A 514 -4.07 -33.27 -6.62
C ASP A 514 -4.53 -33.64 -5.21
N ARG A 515 -3.57 -33.90 -4.30
CA ARG A 515 -3.82 -34.16 -2.88
C ARG A 515 -3.57 -32.96 -1.95
N ARG A 516 -4.04 -33.09 -0.71
CA ARG A 516 -3.81 -32.13 0.37
C ARG A 516 -2.40 -32.35 0.93
N LEU A 517 -1.79 -31.30 1.48
CA LEU A 517 -0.50 -31.38 2.17
C LEU A 517 -0.53 -30.53 3.43
N GLY A 518 0.10 -30.99 4.50
CA GLY A 518 0.09 -30.31 5.79
C GLY A 518 0.44 -31.23 6.95
N GLY A 519 -0.35 -31.18 8.01
CA GLY A 519 -0.11 -31.97 9.22
C GLY A 519 0.86 -31.33 10.21
N HIS A 520 0.70 -31.70 11.47
CA HIS A 520 1.68 -31.46 12.53
C HIS A 520 2.66 -32.62 12.58
N ARG A 521 3.80 -32.39 13.23
CA ARG A 521 4.85 -33.39 13.35
C ARG A 521 4.44 -34.42 14.40
N ASP A 522 4.39 -35.70 14.04
CA ASP A 522 4.61 -36.75 15.02
C ASP A 522 6.10 -36.73 15.42
N ALA A 523 6.36 -36.33 16.67
CA ALA A 523 7.59 -36.67 17.35
C ALA A 523 7.51 -38.16 17.74
N GLY A 524 7.57 -39.05 16.76
CA GLY A 524 7.29 -40.46 16.98
C GLY A 524 7.49 -41.30 15.73
N ASP A 525 8.71 -41.28 15.19
CA ASP A 525 9.27 -42.51 14.63
C ASP A 525 10.79 -42.41 14.68
N GLY A 526 11.36 -43.08 15.69
CA GLY A 526 12.78 -43.17 15.89
C GLY A 526 13.37 -44.17 14.89
N HIS A 527 14.05 -43.65 13.88
CA HIS A 527 15.39 -44.13 13.50
C HIS A 527 16.17 -42.99 12.85
N GLY A 528 17.41 -42.85 13.29
CA GLY A 528 18.17 -41.62 13.27
C GLY A 528 18.59 -41.11 11.90
N ALA A 529 18.53 -39.78 11.76
CA ALA A 529 19.58 -39.00 11.11
C ALA A 529 19.54 -37.60 11.72
N LEU A 530 20.29 -37.42 12.80
CA LEU A 530 20.48 -36.14 13.47
C LEU A 530 21.41 -35.28 12.59
N PHE A 531 20.89 -34.74 11.49
CA PHE A 531 21.59 -33.66 10.79
C PHE A 531 21.27 -32.35 11.51
N HIS A 532 22.08 -32.06 12.52
CA HIS A 532 22.28 -30.72 13.01
C HIS A 532 22.90 -29.89 11.87
N ALA A 533 22.06 -29.31 11.01
CA ALA A 533 22.50 -28.32 10.04
C ALA A 533 22.86 -27.04 10.79
N ARG A 534 24.08 -27.02 11.37
CA ARG A 534 24.80 -25.76 11.60
C ARG A 534 24.83 -25.06 10.24
N ILE A 535 24.21 -23.89 10.17
CA ILE A 535 24.36 -22.95 9.06
C ILE A 535 25.85 -22.57 9.03
N LYS A 536 26.68 -23.34 8.31
CA LYS A 536 27.97 -22.86 7.82
C LYS A 536 27.66 -22.09 6.55
N VAL A 537 27.77 -20.78 6.64
CA VAL A 537 27.91 -19.90 5.49
C VAL A 537 29.11 -20.43 4.69
N ALA A 538 28.89 -20.74 3.41
CA ALA A 538 29.99 -21.10 2.51
C ALA A 538 30.98 -19.92 2.45
N PRO A 539 32.30 -20.14 2.56
CA PRO A 539 33.25 -19.09 2.25
C PRO A 539 33.06 -18.68 0.79
N GLY A 540 33.13 -17.36 0.53
CA GLY A 540 33.05 -16.81 -0.82
C GLY A 540 34.17 -17.36 -1.72
N PRO A 541 34.04 -17.22 -3.05
CA PRO A 541 35.06 -17.71 -3.97
C PRO A 541 36.42 -17.06 -3.66
N GLU A 542 37.48 -17.87 -3.69
CA GLU A 542 38.86 -17.40 -3.58
C GLU A 542 39.16 -16.36 -4.65
N VAL A 543 39.78 -15.25 -4.22
CA VAL A 543 40.27 -14.20 -5.11
C VAL A 543 41.46 -14.77 -5.87
N MET A 544 41.32 -14.95 -7.18
CA MET A 544 42.46 -15.20 -8.07
C MET A 544 43.38 -13.98 -8.05
N ASN A 545 44.49 -14.07 -7.32
CA ASN A 545 45.57 -13.10 -7.41
C ASN A 545 46.30 -13.27 -8.75
N VAL A 546 45.98 -12.40 -9.70
CA VAL A 546 46.77 -12.18 -10.91
C VAL A 546 47.88 -11.22 -10.53
N LEU A 547 49.00 -11.72 -10.00
CA LEU A 547 50.35 -11.11 -10.03
C LEU A 547 51.34 -12.04 -9.29
N PRO A 548 52.57 -12.27 -9.80
CA PRO A 548 53.53 -13.18 -9.18
C PRO A 548 54.20 -12.53 -7.95
N SER A 549 54.41 -13.32 -6.91
CA SER A 549 55.11 -12.91 -5.68
C SER A 549 56.62 -12.81 -5.92
N SER A 550 57.20 -11.65 -5.57
CA SER A 550 58.63 -11.41 -5.39
C SER A 550 59.23 -12.19 -4.24
#